data_AF-A0A4P6KH30-F1
#
_entry.id   AF-A0A4P6KH30-F1
#
_cell.length_a   1.000
_cell.length_b   1.000
_cell.length_c   1.000
_cell.angle_alpha   90.00
_cell.angle_beta   90.00
_cell.angle_gamma   90.00
#
_symmetry.space_group_name_H-M   'P 1'
#
loop_
_entity.id
_entity.type
_entity.pdbx_description
1 polymer ?
#
loop_
_entity_poly.entity_id
_entity_poly.type
_entity_poly.pdbx_seq_one_letter_code
_entity_poly.pdbx_strand_id
1 'polypeptide(L)'
;MAATDDTAARPSRARRLLGALARWVLIVHAALLVAQPFIAGTMLDGRSADAQAWHLNIGMALPAIGFVQIIVTLLAWRLARWPQGAFTGSIAVWVLELAQFFIGYLGMPLAMHIPLGLLLVVAGVGMAYCYGYRAAPAQPGGSAQPARSADELTP
;
A
#
# COMPACT_ATOMS: atom_id res chain seq x y z
N MET A 1 5.95 24.11 -41.58
CA MET A 1 6.60 23.82 -40.29
C MET A 1 5.52 23.38 -39.31
N ALA A 2 5.36 22.09 -39.09
CA ALA A 2 4.49 21.54 -38.04
C ALA A 2 5.34 20.59 -37.22
N ALA A 3 5.84 21.08 -36.07
CA ALA A 3 6.49 20.25 -35.09
C ALA A 3 5.40 19.51 -34.31
N THR A 4 5.14 18.26 -34.70
CA THR A 4 4.43 17.30 -33.85
C THR A 4 5.39 16.78 -32.78
N ASP A 5 5.76 17.63 -31.81
CA ASP A 5 6.46 17.18 -30.60
C ASP A 5 5.42 16.79 -29.55
N ASP A 6 4.58 15.81 -29.92
CA ASP A 6 3.74 15.10 -28.96
C ASP A 6 4.56 13.95 -28.36
N THR A 7 5.69 14.31 -27.74
CA THR A 7 6.43 13.36 -26.91
C THR A 7 5.68 13.23 -25.61
N ALA A 8 4.71 12.31 -25.58
CA ALA A 8 4.21 11.71 -24.35
C ALA A 8 5.41 11.11 -23.60
N ALA A 9 6.08 11.94 -22.79
CA ALA A 9 7.34 11.62 -22.15
C ALA A 9 7.12 10.42 -21.24
N ARG A 10 7.64 9.25 -21.66
CA ARG A 10 7.54 8.01 -20.88
C ARG A 10 8.04 8.30 -19.46
N PRO A 11 7.28 7.96 -18.40
CA PRO A 11 7.73 8.20 -17.05
C PRO A 11 9.07 7.51 -16.84
N SER A 12 10.05 8.27 -16.31
CA SER A 12 11.41 7.79 -16.13
C SER A 12 11.43 6.47 -15.35
N ARG A 13 12.38 5.59 -15.68
CA ARG A 13 12.52 4.27 -15.03
C ARG A 13 12.54 4.39 -13.51
N ALA A 14 13.20 5.43 -12.98
CA ALA A 14 13.25 5.74 -11.55
C ALA A 14 11.86 5.96 -10.93
N ARG A 15 10.97 6.73 -11.58
CA ARG A 15 9.59 6.96 -11.09
C ARG A 15 8.79 5.67 -11.03
N ARG A 16 8.94 4.80 -12.04
CA ARG A 16 8.27 3.49 -12.08
C ARG A 16 8.76 2.57 -10.96
N LEU A 17 10.07 2.52 -10.74
CA LEU A 17 10.67 1.73 -9.67
C LEU A 17 10.23 2.22 -8.28
N LEU A 18 10.22 3.54 -8.06
CA LEU A 18 9.77 4.13 -6.81
C LEU A 18 8.28 3.85 -6.54
N GLY A 19 7.44 3.97 -7.57
CA GLY A 19 6.05 3.56 -7.49
C GLY A 19 5.90 2.07 -7.16
N ALA A 20 6.62 1.20 -7.86
CA ALA A 20 6.59 -0.24 -7.60
C ALA A 20 7.04 -0.58 -6.16
N LEU A 21 8.09 0.08 -5.68
CA LEU A 21 8.57 -0.08 -4.30
C LEU A 21 7.49 0.32 -3.29
N ALA A 22 6.87 1.49 -3.46
CA ALA A 22 5.79 1.94 -2.57
C ALA A 22 4.60 0.96 -2.58
N ARG A 23 4.24 0.38 -3.74
CA ARG A 23 3.19 -0.66 -3.83
C ARG A 23 3.55 -1.90 -3.03
N TRP A 24 4.75 -2.44 -3.24
CA TRP A 24 5.17 -3.66 -2.57
C TRP A 24 5.28 -3.49 -1.07
N VAL A 25 5.79 -2.34 -0.60
CA VAL A 25 5.83 -2.04 0.84
C VAL A 25 4.41 -2.02 1.42
N LEU A 26 3.46 -1.35 0.78
CA LEU A 26 2.05 -1.35 1.23
C LEU A 26 1.45 -2.76 1.29
N ILE A 27 1.71 -3.60 0.28
CA ILE A 27 1.19 -4.96 0.21
C ILE A 27 1.80 -5.85 1.31
N VAL A 28 3.12 -5.81 1.47
CA VAL A 28 3.82 -6.59 2.50
C VAL A 28 3.38 -6.14 3.89
N HIS A 29 3.27 -4.84 4.11
CA HIS A 29 2.80 -4.31 5.38
C HIS A 29 1.37 -4.77 5.70
N ALA A 30 0.44 -4.67 4.75
CA ALA A 30 -0.91 -5.17 4.90
C ALA A 30 -0.96 -6.68 5.16
N ALA A 31 -0.13 -7.48 4.48
CA ALA A 31 -0.05 -8.92 4.70
C ALA A 31 0.40 -9.27 6.13
N LEU A 32 1.37 -8.54 6.68
CA LEU A 32 1.83 -8.74 8.05
C LEU A 32 0.78 -8.31 9.08
N LEU A 33 0.07 -7.21 8.84
CA LEU A 33 -1.07 -6.78 9.65
C LEU A 33 -2.17 -7.85 9.68
N VAL A 34 -2.45 -8.47 8.54
CA VAL A 34 -3.43 -9.57 8.43
C VAL A 34 -2.93 -10.84 9.12
N ALA A 35 -1.63 -11.15 9.07
CA ALA A 35 -1.07 -12.34 9.70
C ALA A 35 -1.16 -12.31 11.24
N GLN A 36 -0.98 -11.14 11.85
CA GLN A 36 -1.03 -10.92 13.31
C GLN A 36 -2.24 -11.56 14.02
N PRO A 37 -3.50 -11.28 13.63
CA PRO A 37 -4.68 -11.83 14.31
C PRO A 37 -4.81 -13.36 14.17
N PHE A 38 -4.34 -13.95 13.07
CA PHE A 38 -4.36 -15.42 12.94
C PHE A 38 -3.37 -16.07 13.90
N ILE A 39 -2.17 -15.52 14.03
CA ILE A 39 -1.14 -16.00 14.96
C ILE A 39 -1.64 -15.82 16.40
N ALA A 40 -2.20 -14.65 16.72
CA ALA A 40 -2.82 -14.40 18.03
C ALA A 40 -3.96 -15.38 18.33
N GLY A 41 -4.78 -15.74 17.33
CA GLY A 41 -5.80 -16.78 17.47
C GLY A 41 -5.22 -18.14 17.87
N THR A 42 -4.11 -18.55 17.24
CA THR A 42 -3.45 -19.82 17.62
C THR A 42 -2.85 -19.81 19.03
N MET A 43 -2.46 -18.63 19.53
CA MET A 43 -2.02 -18.43 20.91
C MET A 43 -3.19 -18.57 21.90
N LEU A 44 -4.33 -17.93 21.61
CA LEU A 44 -5.52 -17.99 22.46
C LEU A 44 -6.14 -19.39 22.52
N ASP A 45 -6.08 -20.14 21.41
CA ASP A 45 -6.52 -21.53 21.34
C ASP A 45 -5.50 -22.52 21.97
N GLY A 46 -4.33 -22.05 22.41
CA GLY A 46 -3.27 -22.89 22.97
C GLY A 46 -2.66 -23.90 21.98
N ARG A 47 -2.81 -23.69 20.67
CA ARG A 47 -2.42 -24.66 19.63
C ARG A 47 -0.93 -24.65 19.29
N SER A 48 -0.21 -23.59 19.64
CA SER A 48 1.21 -23.43 19.31
C SER A 48 1.97 -22.80 20.45
N ALA A 49 3.04 -23.47 20.89
CA ALA A 49 3.93 -23.00 21.95
C ALA A 49 4.67 -21.71 21.54
N ASP A 50 4.94 -21.53 20.24
CA ASP A 50 5.73 -20.41 19.72
C ASP A 50 4.88 -19.23 19.23
N ALA A 51 3.55 -19.34 19.25
CA ALA A 51 2.66 -18.31 18.70
C ALA A 51 2.86 -16.94 19.34
N GLN A 52 3.13 -16.90 20.66
CA GLN A 52 3.43 -15.65 21.37
C GLN A 52 4.73 -15.01 20.86
N ALA A 53 5.78 -15.81 20.64
CA ALA A 53 7.05 -15.31 20.11
C ALA A 53 6.90 -14.79 18.68
N TRP A 54 6.17 -15.50 17.82
CA TRP A 54 5.87 -15.05 16.46
C TRP A 54 5.04 -13.78 16.42
N HIS A 55 4.01 -13.68 17.26
CA HIS A 55 3.18 -12.49 17.37
C HIS A 55 4.02 -11.27 17.80
N LEU A 56 4.89 -11.44 18.80
CA LEU A 56 5.79 -10.40 19.26
C LEU A 56 6.80 -9.99 18.17
N ASN A 57 7.45 -10.96 17.51
CA ASN A 57 8.45 -10.68 16.47
C ASN A 57 7.87 -9.87 15.31
N ILE A 58 6.66 -10.25 14.84
CA ILE A 58 5.96 -9.47 13.81
C ILE A 58 5.55 -8.10 14.37
N GLY A 59 5.09 -8.04 15.62
CA GLY A 59 4.70 -6.80 16.29
C GLY A 59 5.85 -5.80 16.41
N MET A 60 7.08 -6.28 16.60
CA MET A 60 8.31 -5.47 16.58
C MET A 60 8.69 -5.01 15.16
N ALA A 61 8.48 -5.86 14.16
CA ALA A 61 8.82 -5.56 12.77
C ALA A 61 7.87 -4.55 12.12
N LEU A 62 6.59 -4.58 12.50
CA LEU A 62 5.54 -3.74 11.94
C LEU A 62 5.87 -2.23 12.02
N PRO A 63 6.18 -1.63 13.19
CA PRO A 63 6.59 -0.22 13.28
C PRO A 63 7.76 0.15 12.38
N ALA A 64 8.74 -0.74 12.22
CA ALA A 64 9.88 -0.49 11.34
C ALA A 64 9.44 -0.45 9.87
N ILE A 65 8.58 -1.39 9.46
CA ILE A 65 8.01 -1.45 8.11
C ILE A 65 7.08 -0.27 7.85
N GLY A 66 6.25 0.13 8.82
CA GLY A 66 5.39 1.31 8.73
C GLY A 66 6.21 2.59 8.58
N PHE A 67 7.36 2.71 9.25
CA PHE A 67 8.26 3.85 9.05
C PHE A 67 8.89 3.85 7.64
N VAL A 68 9.33 2.69 7.14
CA VAL A 68 9.77 2.55 5.74
C VAL A 68 8.65 2.93 4.77
N GLN A 69 7.41 2.54 5.05
CA GLN A 69 6.23 2.90 4.26
C GLN A 69 6.06 4.43 4.19
N ILE A 70 6.21 5.15 5.30
CA ILE A 70 6.18 6.62 5.32
C ILE A 70 7.24 7.21 4.38
N ILE A 71 8.47 6.72 4.45
CA ILE A 71 9.57 7.21 3.60
C ILE A 71 9.27 6.96 2.12
N VAL A 72 8.92 5.73 1.74
CA VAL A 72 8.71 5.39 0.32
C VAL A 72 7.48 6.09 -0.26
N THR A 73 6.41 6.27 0.53
CA THR A 73 5.21 6.98 0.09
C THR A 73 5.43 8.49 0.00
N LEU A 74 6.24 9.09 0.88
CA LEU A 74 6.71 10.47 0.77
C LEU A 74 7.49 10.68 -0.54
N LEU A 75 8.47 9.83 -0.79
CA LEU A 75 9.28 9.89 -2.01
C LEU A 75 8.41 9.68 -3.25
N ALA A 76 7.49 8.71 -3.22
CA ALA A 76 6.58 8.47 -4.33
C ALA A 76 5.64 9.66 -4.59
N TRP A 77 5.15 10.32 -3.54
CA TRP A 77 4.34 11.54 -3.65
C TRP A 77 5.15 12.67 -4.31
N ARG A 78 6.36 12.94 -3.79
CA ARG A 78 7.19 14.07 -4.26
C ARG A 78 7.80 13.84 -5.63
N LEU A 79 8.23 12.62 -5.95
CA LEU A 79 9.06 12.34 -7.12
C LEU A 79 8.34 11.51 -8.20
N ALA A 80 7.37 10.68 -7.82
CA ALA A 80 6.62 9.79 -8.73
C ALA A 80 5.14 10.18 -8.90
N ARG A 81 4.73 11.37 -8.41
CA ARG A 81 3.37 11.93 -8.53
C ARG A 81 2.27 11.04 -7.94
N TRP A 82 2.60 10.26 -6.91
CA TRP A 82 1.58 9.51 -6.18
C TRP A 82 0.62 10.44 -5.41
N PRO A 83 -0.60 9.97 -5.10
CA PRO A 83 -1.52 10.75 -4.28
C PRO A 83 -0.93 11.04 -2.90
N GLN A 84 -1.04 12.29 -2.43
CA GLN A 84 -0.61 12.70 -1.08
C GLN A 84 -1.24 11.84 0.02
N GLY A 85 -2.48 11.36 -0.20
CA GLY A 85 -3.19 10.47 0.72
C GLY A 85 -2.44 9.19 1.09
N ALA A 86 -1.59 8.67 0.19
CA ALA A 86 -0.75 7.50 0.51
C ALA A 86 0.29 7.82 1.59
N PHE A 87 0.84 9.03 1.59
CA PHE A 87 1.81 9.47 2.59
C PHE A 87 1.14 9.79 3.93
N THR A 88 0.09 10.63 3.92
CA THR A 88 -0.61 11.00 5.16
C THR A 88 -1.31 9.80 5.80
N GLY A 89 -1.87 8.90 5.00
CA GLY A 89 -2.43 7.63 5.48
C GLY A 89 -1.37 6.71 6.11
N SER A 90 -0.15 6.68 5.56
CA SER A 90 0.95 5.90 6.14
C SER A 90 1.36 6.42 7.53
N ILE A 91 1.37 7.74 7.71
CA ILE A 91 1.62 8.35 9.04
C ILE A 91 0.50 7.94 10.01
N ALA A 92 -0.76 8.05 9.60
CA ALA A 92 -1.89 7.70 10.45
C ALA A 92 -1.85 6.22 10.88
N VAL A 93 -1.62 5.30 9.94
CA VAL A 93 -1.46 3.87 10.23
C VAL A 93 -0.31 3.62 11.19
N TRP A 94 0.85 4.24 10.97
CA TRP A 94 2.02 4.06 11.83
C TRP A 94 1.80 4.56 13.27
N VAL A 95 1.10 5.69 13.44
CA VAL A 95 0.74 6.19 14.78
C VAL A 95 -0.20 5.22 15.50
N LEU A 96 -1.23 4.72 14.80
CA LEU A 96 -2.14 3.71 15.35
C LEU A 96 -1.41 2.40 15.68
N GLU A 97 -0.43 2.02 14.86
CA GLU A 97 0.40 0.84 15.06
C GLU A 97 1.30 0.96 16.29
N LEU A 98 1.91 2.13 16.52
CA LEU A 98 2.64 2.39 17.76
C LEU A 98 1.73 2.29 18.98
N ALA A 99 0.53 2.87 18.91
CA ALA A 99 -0.44 2.75 20.00
C ALA A 99 -0.81 1.28 20.25
N GLN A 100 -1.08 0.51 19.19
CA GLN A 100 -1.39 -0.92 19.26
C GLN A 100 -0.23 -1.73 19.87
N PHE A 101 1.00 -1.43 19.44
CA PHE A 101 2.22 -2.06 19.96
C PHE A 101 2.36 -1.84 21.46
N PHE A 102 2.22 -0.59 21.93
CA PHE A 102 2.32 -0.29 23.37
C PHE A 102 1.18 -0.87 24.17
N ILE A 103 -0.05 -0.88 23.66
CA ILE A 103 -1.19 -1.55 24.30
C ILE A 103 -0.88 -3.05 24.51
N GLY A 104 -0.35 -3.72 23.49
CA GLY A 104 0.02 -5.14 23.58
C GLY A 104 1.21 -5.37 24.52
N TYR A 105 2.29 -4.58 24.37
CA TYR A 105 3.52 -4.71 25.13
C TYR A 105 3.34 -4.43 26.62
N LEU A 106 2.50 -3.44 26.97
CA LEU A 106 2.19 -3.09 28.36
C LEU A 106 1.13 -4.00 28.99
N GLY A 107 0.62 -5.00 28.27
CA GLY A 107 -0.39 -5.93 28.77
C GLY A 107 -1.75 -5.27 29.06
N MET A 108 -2.09 -4.22 28.31
CA MET A 108 -3.38 -3.54 28.46
C MET A 108 -4.55 -4.45 28.04
N PRO A 109 -5.79 -4.18 28.51
CA PRO A 109 -6.96 -4.98 28.20
C PRO A 109 -7.15 -5.31 26.72
N LEU A 110 -7.43 -6.59 26.46
CA LEU A 110 -7.68 -7.14 25.12
C LEU A 110 -8.85 -6.42 24.40
N ALA A 111 -9.81 -5.89 25.17
CA ALA A 111 -10.93 -5.09 24.67
C ALA A 111 -10.50 -3.80 23.95
N MET A 112 -9.31 -3.27 24.22
CA MET A 112 -8.73 -2.15 23.47
C MET A 112 -7.85 -2.63 22.32
N HIS A 113 -7.10 -3.70 22.53
CA HIS A 113 -6.15 -4.23 21.57
C HIS A 113 -6.84 -4.83 20.33
N ILE A 114 -7.93 -5.60 20.49
CA ILE A 114 -8.59 -6.26 19.36
C ILE A 114 -9.24 -5.23 18.41
N PRO A 115 -10.06 -4.26 18.86
CA PRO A 115 -10.70 -3.32 17.95
C PRO A 115 -9.68 -2.44 17.20
N LEU A 116 -8.64 -1.97 17.87
CA LEU A 116 -7.58 -1.18 17.24
C LEU A 116 -6.78 -2.02 16.23
N GLY A 117 -6.49 -3.29 16.55
CA GLY A 117 -5.86 -4.24 15.63
C GLY A 117 -6.71 -4.46 14.37
N LEU A 118 -8.03 -4.63 14.51
CA LEU A 118 -8.94 -4.76 13.37
C LEU A 118 -8.98 -3.49 12.52
N LEU A 119 -9.01 -2.32 13.15
CA LEU A 119 -8.94 -1.02 12.46
C LEU A 119 -7.65 -0.91 11.64
N LEU A 120 -6.51 -1.31 12.20
CA LEU A 120 -5.23 -1.34 11.49
C LEU A 120 -5.25 -2.28 10.30
N VAL A 121 -5.83 -3.48 10.43
CA VAL A 121 -5.99 -4.41 9.30
C VAL A 121 -6.80 -3.77 8.19
N VAL A 122 -7.96 -3.19 8.51
CA VAL A 122 -8.83 -2.54 7.51
C VAL A 122 -8.11 -1.36 6.85
N ALA A 123 -7.43 -0.53 7.64
CA ALA A 123 -6.69 0.63 7.12
C ALA A 123 -5.52 0.18 6.22
N GLY A 124 -4.71 -0.78 6.66
CA GLY A 124 -3.57 -1.30 5.90
C GLY A 124 -3.99 -1.95 4.59
N VAL A 125 -5.00 -2.83 4.63
CA VAL A 125 -5.55 -3.47 3.43
C VAL A 125 -6.19 -2.44 2.50
N GLY A 126 -6.94 -1.47 3.06
CA GLY A 126 -7.53 -0.38 2.28
C GLY A 126 -6.47 0.46 1.57
N MET A 127 -5.38 0.80 2.26
CA MET A 127 -4.23 1.51 1.68
C MET A 127 -3.57 0.69 0.55
N ALA A 128 -3.31 -0.60 0.79
CA ALA A 128 -2.75 -1.50 -0.23
C ALA A 128 -3.67 -1.66 -1.44
N TYR A 129 -4.98 -1.74 -1.24
CA TYR A 129 -5.95 -1.84 -2.31
C TYR A 129 -6.05 -0.54 -3.13
N CYS A 130 -6.24 0.60 -2.47
CA CYS A 130 -6.45 1.90 -3.11
C CYS A 130 -5.20 2.39 -3.84
N TYR A 131 -4.01 2.25 -3.24
CA TYR A 131 -2.76 2.80 -3.79
C TYR A 131 -1.85 1.74 -4.40
N GLY A 132 -1.92 0.49 -3.93
CA GLY A 132 -1.16 -0.64 -4.47
C GLY A 132 -1.78 -1.20 -5.75
N TYR A 133 -3.08 -1.50 -5.71
CA TYR A 133 -3.80 -2.20 -6.79
C TYR A 133 -4.53 -1.23 -7.74
N ARG A 134 -5.41 -0.35 -7.22
CA ARG A 134 -6.24 0.53 -8.06
C ARG A 134 -5.48 1.67 -8.75
N ALA A 135 -4.32 2.07 -8.23
CA ALA A 135 -3.51 3.14 -8.84
C ALA A 135 -2.72 2.67 -10.09
N ALA A 136 -2.85 1.41 -10.53
CA ALA A 136 -2.36 0.98 -11.83
C ALA A 136 -3.19 1.68 -12.93
N PRO A 137 -2.57 2.48 -13.83
CA PRO A 137 -3.33 3.12 -14.90
C PRO A 137 -4.01 2.07 -15.76
N ALA A 138 -5.33 2.22 -15.98
CA ALA A 138 -5.99 1.63 -17.13
C ALA A 138 -5.18 2.02 -18.37
N GLN A 139 -4.78 1.04 -19.19
CA GLN A 139 -4.14 1.36 -20.45
C GLN A 139 -5.12 2.19 -21.30
N PRO A 140 -4.78 3.41 -21.74
CA PRO A 140 -5.50 4.06 -22.82
C PRO A 140 -5.03 3.39 -24.11
N GLY A 141 -5.57 2.20 -24.39
CA GLY A 141 -5.18 1.34 -25.50
C GLY A 141 -6.35 0.94 -26.40
N GLY A 142 -7.35 1.81 -26.49
CA GLY A 142 -8.52 1.61 -27.34
C GLY A 142 -8.96 2.93 -27.94
N SER A 143 -8.02 3.67 -28.55
CA SER A 143 -8.40 4.70 -29.50
C SER A 143 -9.15 4.01 -30.63
N ALA A 144 -10.48 4.14 -30.65
CA ALA A 144 -11.28 3.89 -31.82
C ALA A 144 -10.62 4.67 -32.98
N GLN A 145 -10.09 3.93 -33.94
CA GLN A 145 -9.63 4.47 -35.20
C GLN A 145 -10.79 5.29 -35.79
N PRO A 146 -10.63 6.60 -36.05
CA PRO A 146 -11.67 7.31 -36.77
C PRO A 146 -11.80 6.63 -38.13
N ALA A 147 -13.01 6.18 -38.44
CA ALA A 147 -13.32 5.59 -39.73
C ALA A 147 -12.80 6.53 -40.82
N ARG A 148 -11.91 6.02 -41.69
CA ARG A 148 -11.54 6.73 -42.92
C ARG A 148 -12.83 7.11 -43.63
N SER A 149 -13.04 8.40 -43.82
CA SER A 149 -14.09 8.95 -44.67
C SER A 149 -13.97 8.33 -46.06
N ALA A 150 -15.08 7.80 -46.56
CA ALA A 150 -15.21 7.10 -47.84
C ALA A 150 -15.15 8.03 -49.07
N ASP A 151 -14.41 9.15 -49.00
CA ASP A 151 -14.28 10.15 -50.07
C ASP A 151 -12.98 10.02 -50.89
N GLU A 152 -12.15 9.00 -50.61
CA GLU A 152 -10.87 8.80 -51.31
C GLU A 152 -10.95 7.80 -52.49
N LEU A 153 -12.14 7.66 -53.10
CA LEU A 153 -12.38 6.76 -54.23
C LEU A 153 -13.28 7.41 -55.29
N THR A 154 -12.76 8.40 -56.02
CA THR A 154 -13.01 8.52 -57.48
C THR A 154 -11.97 9.44 -58.15
N PRO A 155 -11.31 9.00 -59.24
CA PRO A 155 -10.47 9.83 -60.10
C PRO A 155 -11.27 10.75 -61.05
#